data_AF-A0A925F8R1-F1
#
_entry.id   AF-A0A925F8R1-F1
#
_cell.length_a   1.000
_cell.length_b   1.000
_cell.length_c   1.000
_cell.angle_alpha   90.00
_cell.angle_beta   90.00
_cell.angle_gamma   90.00
#
_symmetry.space_group_name_H-M   'P 1'
#
loop_
_entity.id
_entity.type
_entity.pdbx_description
1 polymer ?
#
loop_
_entity_poly.entity_id
_entity_poly.type
_entity_poly.pdbx_seq_one_letter_code
_entity_poly.pdbx_strand_id
1 'polypeptide(L)'
;MKNYIFTAALFIGCTLLKAQNITHAEYFLDNDAGVGNNTIVTVTNPQPDGSYNLLINLSGAGIGYHKLYIRTRDSDGNWSITTRRNIEVISTIIIKKIIGGEYFFDSDPGVGAATPITISPQDSVILQNFAAVTTGLSIGYHKLYIRTKDNDGNWSLTGRRNVEVINTPISVIAGAEYFFNTDNGIGFANQVTFSSPAADSSFSFKIPIDKIPAGSNTLYIRVKDSVNKSWSITQWQKDSVVTSVKSGKWSNPATWSNNKIPDANTVVLLYHNVDVDIVNAVCKSLTPYRNNVTCNVEAGKALNITGRK
;
A
#
# COMPACT_ATOMS: atom_id res chain seq x y z
N MET A 1 -33.61 -110.08 -9.42
CA MET A 1 -32.25 -109.87 -9.99
C MET A 1 -32.29 -108.66 -10.91
N LYS A 2 -31.29 -107.78 -10.77
CA LYS A 2 -30.94 -106.60 -11.58
C LYS A 2 -31.75 -105.30 -11.37
N ASN A 3 -31.13 -104.40 -10.60
CA ASN A 3 -31.27 -102.94 -10.68
C ASN A 3 -30.81 -102.44 -12.06
N TYR A 4 -31.36 -101.33 -12.57
CA TYR A 4 -30.62 -100.13 -13.04
C TYR A 4 -31.59 -98.96 -13.32
N ILE A 5 -31.52 -97.95 -12.44
CA ILE A 5 -31.46 -96.50 -12.70
C ILE A 5 -32.45 -95.91 -13.73
N PHE A 6 -33.56 -95.36 -13.23
CA PHE A 6 -34.33 -94.31 -13.92
C PHE A 6 -33.77 -92.94 -13.50
N THR A 7 -33.11 -92.25 -14.42
CA THR A 7 -32.66 -90.86 -14.24
C THR A 7 -33.89 -89.95 -14.34
N ALA A 8 -34.44 -89.52 -13.21
CA ALA A 8 -35.48 -88.50 -13.17
C ALA A 8 -34.82 -87.12 -13.30
N ALA A 9 -34.91 -86.53 -14.49
CA ALA A 9 -34.57 -85.13 -14.72
C ALA A 9 -35.68 -84.25 -14.14
N LEU A 10 -35.53 -83.84 -12.88
CA LEU A 10 -36.39 -82.83 -12.25
C LEU A 10 -35.87 -81.44 -12.67
N PHE A 11 -36.37 -80.93 -13.80
CA PHE A 11 -36.25 -79.50 -14.14
C PHE A 11 -37.12 -78.71 -13.16
N ILE A 12 -36.54 -78.34 -12.01
CA ILE A 12 -37.15 -77.36 -11.11
C ILE A 12 -37.15 -76.04 -11.88
N GLY A 13 -38.34 -75.56 -12.23
CA GLY A 13 -38.57 -74.23 -12.77
C GLY A 13 -38.04 -73.19 -11.79
N CYS A 14 -36.84 -72.70 -12.05
CA CYS A 14 -36.28 -71.54 -11.37
C CYS A 14 -37.14 -70.34 -11.79
N THR A 15 -38.12 -69.97 -10.95
CA THR A 15 -38.79 -68.69 -11.10
C THR A 15 -37.75 -67.61 -10.83
N LEU A 16 -37.41 -66.85 -11.87
CA LEU A 16 -36.63 -65.61 -11.74
C LEU A 16 -37.37 -64.68 -10.78
N LEU A 17 -36.94 -64.64 -9.53
CA LEU A 17 -37.31 -63.57 -8.61
C LEU A 17 -36.74 -62.28 -9.18
N LYS A 18 -37.58 -61.46 -9.82
CA LYS A 18 -37.23 -60.09 -10.15
C LYS A 18 -37.31 -59.29 -8.85
N ALA A 19 -36.21 -58.67 -8.44
CA ALA A 19 -36.27 -57.64 -7.42
C ALA A 19 -37.22 -56.54 -7.90
N GLN A 20 -38.19 -56.16 -7.05
CA GLN A 20 -39.08 -55.04 -7.33
C GLN A 20 -38.26 -53.75 -7.26
N ASN A 21 -38.22 -53.03 -8.37
CA ASN A 21 -37.50 -51.76 -8.47
C ASN A 21 -38.49 -50.62 -8.45
N ILE A 22 -38.12 -49.49 -7.84
CA ILE A 22 -38.87 -48.25 -7.97
C ILE A 22 -38.74 -47.73 -9.40
N THR A 23 -39.87 -47.54 -10.07
CA THR A 23 -39.92 -47.03 -11.45
C THR A 23 -40.29 -45.56 -11.51
N HIS A 24 -41.09 -45.07 -10.56
CA HIS A 24 -41.56 -43.70 -10.52
C HIS A 24 -41.64 -43.17 -9.08
N ALA A 25 -41.55 -41.86 -8.95
CA ALA A 25 -41.98 -41.12 -7.78
C ALA A 25 -43.09 -40.15 -8.17
N GLU A 26 -43.97 -39.83 -7.24
CA GLU A 26 -44.98 -38.80 -7.37
C GLU A 26 -44.84 -37.84 -6.20
N TYR A 27 -44.84 -36.55 -6.49
CA TYR A 27 -44.74 -35.51 -5.47
C TYR A 27 -45.78 -34.40 -5.66
N PHE A 28 -46.11 -33.74 -4.56
CA PHE A 28 -47.01 -32.59 -4.52
C PHE A 28 -46.72 -31.72 -3.29
N LEU A 29 -47.13 -30.45 -3.37
CA LEU A 29 -47.11 -29.51 -2.26
C LEU A 29 -48.51 -29.32 -1.70
N ASP A 30 -48.64 -29.49 -0.39
CA ASP A 30 -49.81 -29.20 0.45
C ASP A 30 -51.09 -30.01 0.17
N ASN A 31 -51.54 -30.09 -1.08
CA ASN A 31 -52.79 -30.75 -1.48
C ASN A 31 -52.53 -31.95 -2.41
N ASP A 32 -53.11 -33.12 -2.10
CA ASP A 32 -53.02 -34.34 -2.91
C ASP A 32 -54.16 -34.39 -3.95
N ALA A 33 -53.83 -34.44 -5.25
CA ALA A 33 -54.80 -34.66 -6.33
C ALA A 33 -55.24 -36.13 -6.49
N GLY A 34 -54.77 -37.02 -5.62
CA GLY A 34 -55.00 -38.46 -5.66
C GLY A 34 -53.88 -39.23 -6.35
N VAL A 35 -53.85 -40.55 -6.12
CA VAL A 35 -52.79 -41.47 -6.60
C VAL A 35 -52.64 -41.44 -8.11
N GLY A 36 -51.45 -41.08 -8.59
CA GLY A 36 -51.11 -40.98 -10.01
C GLY A 36 -51.57 -39.69 -10.71
N ASN A 37 -52.10 -38.71 -9.98
CA ASN A 37 -52.65 -37.47 -10.54
C ASN A 37 -51.82 -36.21 -10.22
N ASN A 38 -50.78 -36.32 -9.40
CA ASN A 38 -49.85 -35.22 -9.12
C ASN A 38 -48.64 -35.28 -10.06
N THR A 39 -47.56 -34.57 -9.71
CA THR A 39 -46.35 -34.52 -10.54
C THR A 39 -45.58 -35.84 -10.44
N ILE A 40 -45.55 -36.58 -11.55
CA ILE A 40 -44.83 -37.85 -11.68
C ILE A 40 -43.41 -37.60 -12.19
N VAL A 41 -42.44 -38.24 -11.55
CA VAL A 41 -41.02 -38.23 -11.93
C VAL A 41 -40.58 -39.68 -12.17
N THR A 42 -40.05 -39.96 -13.35
CA THR A 42 -39.45 -41.27 -13.65
C THR A 42 -38.14 -41.43 -12.88
N VAL A 43 -38.00 -42.56 -12.19
CA VAL A 43 -36.76 -42.90 -11.49
C VAL A 43 -35.84 -43.64 -12.46
N THR A 44 -34.76 -42.98 -12.87
CA THR A 44 -33.73 -43.58 -13.72
C THR A 44 -32.57 -44.09 -12.88
N ASN A 45 -32.10 -45.31 -13.18
CA ASN A 45 -30.94 -45.94 -12.53
C ASN A 45 -31.03 -46.06 -10.99
N PRO A 46 -32.08 -46.70 -10.43
CA PRO A 46 -32.10 -47.03 -9.01
C PRO A 46 -30.91 -47.92 -8.67
N GLN A 47 -30.24 -47.63 -7.56
CA GLN A 47 -29.10 -48.41 -7.10
C GLN A 47 -29.57 -49.77 -6.54
N PRO A 48 -28.70 -50.79 -6.50
CA PRO A 48 -29.05 -52.11 -5.96
C PRO A 48 -29.51 -52.11 -4.50
N ASP A 49 -29.18 -51.07 -3.72
CA ASP A 49 -29.62 -50.84 -2.34
C ASP A 49 -30.97 -50.09 -2.23
N GLY A 50 -31.59 -49.76 -3.37
CA GLY A 50 -32.85 -49.02 -3.44
C GLY A 50 -32.69 -47.50 -3.36
N SER A 51 -31.47 -46.96 -3.31
CA SER A 51 -31.24 -45.51 -3.35
C SER A 51 -31.40 -44.94 -4.75
N TYR A 52 -31.93 -43.72 -4.85
CA TYR A 52 -32.07 -42.97 -6.09
C TYR A 52 -32.14 -41.46 -5.79
N ASN A 53 -31.75 -40.64 -6.76
CA ASN A 53 -31.90 -39.20 -6.68
C ASN A 53 -33.24 -38.78 -7.28
N LEU A 54 -33.91 -37.84 -6.64
CA LEU A 54 -35.17 -37.27 -7.10
C LEU A 54 -35.02 -35.76 -7.25
N LEU A 55 -35.21 -35.25 -8.47
CA LEU A 55 -35.24 -33.81 -8.73
C LEU A 55 -36.67 -33.30 -8.54
N ILE A 56 -36.89 -32.51 -7.48
CA ILE A 56 -38.17 -31.86 -7.19
C ILE A 56 -38.15 -30.45 -7.77
N ASN A 57 -39.09 -30.15 -8.67
CA ASN A 57 -39.24 -28.81 -9.22
C ASN A 57 -40.28 -28.03 -8.40
N LEU A 58 -39.85 -26.90 -7.82
CA LEU A 58 -40.70 -26.01 -7.02
C LEU A 58 -41.06 -24.72 -7.78
N SER A 59 -40.85 -24.68 -9.10
CA SER A 59 -41.21 -23.52 -9.93
C SER A 59 -42.71 -23.25 -9.82
N GLY A 60 -43.08 -22.02 -9.42
CA GLY A 60 -44.47 -21.62 -9.21
C GLY A 60 -45.02 -21.91 -7.82
N ALA A 61 -44.23 -22.53 -6.93
CA ALA A 61 -44.58 -22.58 -5.51
C ALA A 61 -44.55 -21.16 -4.92
N GLY A 62 -45.53 -20.84 -4.06
CA GLY A 62 -45.52 -19.59 -3.30
C GLY A 62 -44.33 -19.52 -2.35
N ILE A 63 -43.98 -18.30 -1.91
CA ILE A 63 -42.99 -18.13 -0.83
C ILE A 63 -43.66 -18.53 0.50
N GLY A 64 -42.97 -19.30 1.34
CA GLY A 64 -43.41 -19.67 2.68
C GLY A 64 -43.21 -21.14 3.03
N TYR A 65 -43.87 -21.57 4.10
CA TYR A 65 -43.82 -22.95 4.58
C TYR A 65 -44.77 -23.84 3.79
N HIS A 66 -44.23 -24.94 3.26
CA HIS A 66 -44.98 -25.94 2.52
C HIS A 66 -44.74 -27.34 3.06
N LYS A 67 -45.71 -28.23 2.84
CA LYS A 67 -45.56 -29.67 3.09
C LYS A 67 -45.31 -30.36 1.75
N LEU A 68 -44.10 -30.90 1.58
CA LEU A 68 -43.74 -31.76 0.46
C LEU A 68 -44.15 -33.20 0.78
N TYR A 69 -44.97 -33.77 -0.09
CA TYR A 69 -45.37 -35.17 -0.03
C TYR A 69 -44.73 -35.95 -1.17
N ILE A 70 -44.30 -37.19 -0.89
CA ILE A 70 -43.67 -38.07 -1.87
C ILE A 70 -44.17 -39.50 -1.65
N ARG A 71 -44.58 -40.16 -2.74
CA ARG A 71 -44.81 -41.61 -2.80
C ARG A 71 -44.12 -42.20 -4.03
N THR A 72 -43.76 -43.48 -3.97
CA THR A 72 -43.08 -44.18 -5.06
C THR A 72 -43.96 -45.26 -5.66
N ARG A 73 -43.70 -45.61 -6.92
CA ARG A 73 -44.33 -46.71 -7.62
C ARG A 73 -43.30 -47.78 -7.95
N ASP A 74 -43.57 -49.02 -7.60
CA ASP A 74 -42.72 -50.17 -7.95
C ASP A 74 -42.90 -50.60 -9.43
N SER A 75 -42.20 -51.67 -9.83
CA SER A 75 -42.30 -52.24 -11.18
C SER A 75 -43.58 -53.04 -11.44
N ASP A 76 -44.29 -53.42 -10.39
CA ASP A 76 -45.58 -54.14 -10.46
C ASP A 76 -46.76 -53.14 -10.52
N GLY A 77 -46.46 -51.85 -10.39
CA GLY A 77 -47.39 -50.75 -10.52
C GLY A 77 -48.04 -50.33 -9.22
N ASN A 78 -47.62 -50.85 -8.07
CA ASN A 78 -48.15 -50.51 -6.76
C ASN A 78 -47.51 -49.24 -6.21
N TRP A 79 -48.31 -48.43 -5.53
CA TRP A 79 -47.84 -47.20 -4.89
C TRP A 79 -47.51 -47.43 -3.42
N SER A 80 -46.44 -46.80 -2.95
CA SER A 80 -46.04 -46.79 -1.55
C SER A 80 -46.99 -45.94 -0.70
N ILE A 81 -46.86 -46.07 0.62
CA ILE A 81 -47.39 -45.05 1.53
C ILE A 81 -46.77 -43.68 1.22
N THR A 82 -47.56 -42.63 1.39
CA THR A 82 -47.09 -41.26 1.19
C THR A 82 -46.29 -40.79 2.39
N THR A 83 -45.07 -40.32 2.13
CA THR A 83 -44.18 -39.72 3.12
C THR A 83 -44.23 -38.19 3.01
N ARG A 84 -43.96 -37.49 4.12
CA ARG A 84 -43.99 -36.02 4.15
C ARG A 84 -42.69 -35.42 4.69
N ARG A 85 -42.39 -34.21 4.23
CA ARG A 85 -41.32 -33.32 4.72
C ARG A 85 -41.86 -31.89 4.76
N ASN A 86 -41.51 -31.14 5.80
CA ASN A 86 -41.75 -29.70 5.82
C ASN A 86 -40.59 -29.02 5.10
N ILE A 87 -40.90 -28.07 4.22
CA ILE A 87 -39.92 -27.26 3.50
C ILE A 87 -40.30 -25.79 3.61
N GLU A 88 -39.32 -24.91 3.42
CA GLU A 88 -39.55 -23.47 3.29
C GLU A 88 -39.08 -23.02 1.91
N VAL A 89 -40.00 -22.48 1.12
CA VAL A 89 -39.69 -21.85 -0.16
C VAL A 89 -39.37 -20.40 0.12
N ILE A 90 -38.10 -20.03 0.01
CA ILE A 90 -37.64 -18.67 0.23
C ILE A 90 -37.59 -17.89 -1.07
N SER A 91 -37.75 -16.57 -0.99
CA SER A 91 -37.53 -15.70 -2.15
C SER A 91 -36.10 -15.85 -2.66
N THR A 92 -35.92 -15.83 -3.98
CA THR A 92 -34.61 -15.60 -4.57
C THR A 92 -34.11 -14.24 -4.06
N ILE A 93 -32.98 -14.23 -3.36
CA ILE A 93 -32.33 -12.97 -2.96
C ILE A 93 -31.79 -12.35 -4.24
N ILE A 94 -32.48 -11.35 -4.78
CA ILE A 94 -31.87 -10.48 -5.78
C ILE A 94 -30.87 -9.62 -5.02
N ILE A 95 -29.61 -10.07 -5.03
CA ILE A 95 -28.50 -9.31 -4.47
C ILE A 95 -28.38 -8.03 -5.28
N LYS A 96 -28.78 -6.90 -4.68
CA LYS A 96 -28.67 -5.58 -5.29
C LYS A 96 -27.21 -5.16 -5.30
N LYS A 97 -26.76 -4.64 -6.44
CA LYS A 97 -25.40 -4.12 -6.59
C LYS A 97 -25.40 -2.64 -6.30
N ILE A 98 -24.38 -2.19 -5.60
CA ILE A 98 -24.08 -0.77 -5.43
C ILE A 98 -23.41 -0.29 -6.73
N ILE A 99 -24.03 0.69 -7.38
CA ILE A 99 -23.62 1.19 -8.70
C ILE A 99 -22.95 2.57 -8.63
N GLY A 100 -23.06 3.25 -7.49
CA GLY A 100 -22.53 4.59 -7.27
C GLY A 100 -22.67 5.04 -5.83
N GLY A 101 -22.16 6.22 -5.53
CA GLY A 101 -22.42 6.90 -4.27
C GLY A 101 -22.21 8.40 -4.41
N GLU A 102 -22.38 9.12 -3.30
CA GLU A 102 -22.04 10.53 -3.20
C GLU A 102 -21.60 10.88 -1.78
N TYR A 103 -20.82 11.95 -1.67
CA TYR A 103 -20.38 12.51 -0.38
C TYR A 103 -20.56 14.02 -0.32
N PHE A 104 -20.67 14.53 0.90
CA PHE A 104 -20.73 15.95 1.21
C PHE A 104 -20.20 16.24 2.61
N PHE A 105 -19.85 17.50 2.86
CA PHE A 105 -19.42 17.98 4.17
C PHE A 105 -20.50 18.85 4.80
N ASP A 106 -20.79 18.58 6.07
CA ASP A 106 -21.66 19.34 6.98
C ASP A 106 -23.14 19.49 6.59
N SER A 107 -23.45 20.06 5.43
CA SER A 107 -24.81 20.31 4.95
C SER A 107 -25.14 19.40 3.77
N ASP A 108 -26.28 18.69 3.84
CA ASP A 108 -26.76 17.83 2.75
C ASP A 108 -27.36 18.70 1.62
N PRO A 109 -26.81 18.65 0.39
CA PRO A 109 -27.36 19.38 -0.75
C PRO A 109 -28.64 18.71 -1.32
N GLY A 110 -29.03 17.55 -0.80
CA GLY A 110 -30.13 16.74 -1.30
C GLY A 110 -29.65 15.53 -2.10
N VAL A 111 -30.53 14.53 -2.19
CA VAL A 111 -30.25 13.23 -2.83
C VAL A 111 -29.93 13.39 -4.30
N GLY A 112 -28.75 12.92 -4.72
CA GLY A 112 -28.26 13.01 -6.10
C GLY A 112 -27.67 14.36 -6.49
N ALA A 113 -27.53 15.30 -5.55
CA ALA A 113 -26.97 16.63 -5.77
C ALA A 113 -25.58 16.83 -5.12
N ALA A 114 -25.05 15.82 -4.43
CA ALA A 114 -23.76 15.91 -3.76
C ALA A 114 -22.61 15.50 -4.70
N THR A 115 -21.38 15.43 -4.16
CA THR A 115 -20.21 15.11 -4.98
C THR A 115 -20.21 13.60 -5.27
N PRO A 116 -20.19 13.17 -6.55
CA PRO A 116 -20.34 11.76 -6.90
C PRO A 116 -19.09 10.94 -6.53
N ILE A 117 -19.34 9.69 -6.12
CA ILE A 117 -18.34 8.64 -5.93
C ILE A 117 -18.58 7.59 -7.02
N THR A 118 -17.60 7.39 -7.88
CA THR A 118 -17.61 6.29 -8.86
C THR A 118 -17.30 4.98 -8.17
N ILE A 119 -18.16 3.97 -8.35
CA ILE A 119 -17.98 2.64 -7.79
C ILE A 119 -17.57 1.65 -8.88
N SER A 120 -16.41 1.01 -8.71
CA SER A 120 -15.88 0.01 -9.63
C SER A 120 -14.91 -0.93 -8.90
N PRO A 121 -15.17 -2.25 -8.85
CA PRO A 121 -16.31 -2.94 -9.45
C PRO A 121 -17.62 -2.69 -8.71
N GLN A 122 -18.74 -2.79 -9.44
CA GLN A 122 -20.08 -2.78 -8.85
C GLN A 122 -20.39 -4.14 -8.24
N ASP A 123 -20.72 -4.13 -6.95
CA ASP A 123 -20.99 -5.33 -6.17
C ASP A 123 -21.96 -4.99 -5.01
N SER A 124 -22.47 -6.01 -4.37
CA SER A 124 -23.26 -5.94 -3.14
C SER A 124 -22.48 -5.56 -1.89
N VAL A 125 -21.16 -5.76 -1.91
CA VAL A 125 -20.23 -5.34 -0.86
C VAL A 125 -19.11 -4.56 -1.52
N ILE A 126 -18.92 -3.31 -1.08
CA ILE A 126 -17.89 -2.43 -1.63
C ILE A 126 -16.76 -2.28 -0.62
N LEU A 127 -15.55 -2.66 -1.03
CA LEU A 127 -14.30 -2.46 -0.28
C LEU A 127 -13.39 -1.40 -0.92
N GLN A 128 -13.95 -0.58 -1.82
CA GLN A 128 -13.23 0.45 -2.54
C GLN A 128 -12.88 1.63 -1.62
N ASN A 129 -11.62 2.08 -1.70
CA ASN A 129 -11.21 3.36 -1.13
C ASN A 129 -11.59 4.51 -2.07
N PHE A 130 -11.97 5.66 -1.50
CA PHE A 130 -12.14 6.90 -2.26
C PHE A 130 -11.47 8.07 -1.54
N ALA A 131 -11.11 9.11 -2.29
CA ALA A 131 -10.56 10.35 -1.75
C ALA A 131 -11.65 11.42 -1.71
N ALA A 132 -11.95 11.94 -0.52
CA ALA A 132 -12.83 13.10 -0.37
C ALA A 132 -12.02 14.38 -0.52
N VAL A 133 -12.35 15.21 -1.51
CA VAL A 133 -11.68 16.51 -1.73
C VAL A 133 -12.08 17.47 -0.61
N THR A 134 -11.09 18.03 0.10
CA THR A 134 -11.28 18.96 1.23
C THR A 134 -10.98 20.42 0.87
N THR A 135 -10.70 20.72 -0.41
CA THR A 135 -10.45 22.09 -0.88
C THR A 135 -11.66 22.98 -0.60
N GLY A 136 -11.42 24.13 0.03
CA GLY A 136 -12.47 25.09 0.39
C GLY A 136 -13.11 24.87 1.76
N LEU A 137 -12.77 23.79 2.48
CA LEU A 137 -13.16 23.64 3.88
C LEU A 137 -12.32 24.57 4.77
N SER A 138 -12.96 25.13 5.80
CA SER A 138 -12.26 25.86 6.86
C SER A 138 -11.37 24.93 7.68
N ILE A 139 -10.39 25.49 8.39
CA ILE A 139 -9.65 24.74 9.41
C ILE A 139 -10.61 24.43 10.57
N GLY A 140 -10.60 23.19 11.06
CA GLY A 140 -11.42 22.75 12.20
C GLY A 140 -12.15 21.43 11.96
N TYR A 141 -13.17 21.18 12.78
CA TYR A 141 -13.95 19.94 12.73
C TYR A 141 -15.09 20.01 11.72
N HIS A 142 -15.17 19.01 10.86
CA HIS A 142 -16.22 18.83 9.86
C HIS A 142 -16.84 17.44 9.96
N LYS A 143 -18.04 17.28 9.41
CA LYS A 143 -18.72 15.99 9.28
C LYS A 143 -18.74 15.57 7.82
N LEU A 144 -18.06 14.47 7.49
CA LEU A 144 -18.17 13.80 6.20
C LEU A 144 -19.40 12.89 6.21
N TYR A 145 -20.25 13.05 5.21
CA TYR A 145 -21.41 12.21 4.98
C TYR A 145 -21.27 11.45 3.67
N ILE A 146 -21.73 10.20 3.64
CA ILE A 146 -21.65 9.31 2.48
C ILE A 146 -22.95 8.53 2.35
N ARG A 147 -23.48 8.42 1.14
CA ARG A 147 -24.56 7.46 0.81
C ARG A 147 -24.27 6.79 -0.52
N THR A 148 -24.76 5.56 -0.68
CA THR A 148 -24.58 4.74 -1.88
C THR A 148 -25.90 4.55 -2.60
N LYS A 149 -25.85 4.25 -3.90
CA LYS A 149 -27.01 4.02 -4.76
C LYS A 149 -26.95 2.59 -5.31
N ASP A 150 -28.06 1.86 -5.21
CA ASP A 150 -28.19 0.53 -5.78
C ASP A 150 -28.61 0.55 -7.26
N ASN A 151 -28.64 -0.62 -7.88
CA ASN A 151 -29.01 -0.80 -9.28
C ASN A 151 -30.52 -0.64 -9.57
N ASP A 152 -31.37 -0.53 -8.55
CA ASP A 152 -32.78 -0.13 -8.69
C ASP A 152 -32.96 1.39 -8.58
N GLY A 153 -31.89 2.10 -8.22
CA GLY A 153 -31.86 3.54 -8.08
C GLY A 153 -32.19 4.04 -6.67
N ASN A 154 -32.30 3.15 -5.68
CA ASN A 154 -32.52 3.51 -4.29
C ASN A 154 -31.22 3.96 -3.63
N TRP A 155 -31.33 4.93 -2.73
CA TRP A 155 -30.22 5.41 -1.93
C TRP A 155 -30.19 4.76 -0.55
N SER A 156 -28.99 4.48 -0.07
CA SER A 156 -28.77 4.00 1.29
C SER A 156 -29.10 5.07 2.33
N LEU A 157 -29.17 4.65 3.59
CA LEU A 157 -29.00 5.58 4.71
C LEU A 157 -27.65 6.29 4.60
N THR A 158 -27.60 7.51 5.13
CA THR A 158 -26.38 8.32 5.08
C THR A 158 -25.48 7.96 6.26
N GLY A 159 -24.29 7.44 5.95
CA GLY A 159 -23.22 7.23 6.91
C GLY A 159 -22.50 8.53 7.23
N ARG A 160 -21.96 8.66 8.45
CA ARG A 160 -21.24 9.85 8.92
C ARG A 160 -19.88 9.47 9.49
N ARG A 161 -18.88 10.32 9.25
CA ARG A 161 -17.58 10.31 9.94
C ARG A 161 -17.20 11.75 10.32
N ASN A 162 -16.66 11.94 11.52
CA ASN A 162 -16.06 13.23 11.89
C ASN A 162 -14.64 13.29 11.32
N VAL A 163 -14.27 14.44 10.77
CA VAL A 163 -12.92 14.71 10.26
C VAL A 163 -12.43 16.04 10.80
N GLU A 164 -11.11 16.18 10.93
CA GLU A 164 -10.47 17.44 11.29
C GLU A 164 -9.65 17.92 10.10
N VAL A 165 -9.98 19.11 9.60
CA VAL A 165 -9.18 19.80 8.59
C VAL A 165 -8.15 20.62 9.34
N ILE A 166 -6.90 20.18 9.27
CA ILE A 166 -5.76 20.90 9.84
C ILE A 166 -5.02 21.65 8.75
N ASN A 167 -4.49 22.82 9.09
CA ASN A 167 -3.45 23.44 8.29
C ASN A 167 -2.12 22.86 8.76
N THR A 168 -1.52 21.99 7.96
CA THR A 168 -0.11 21.65 8.08
C THR A 168 0.66 22.56 7.12
N PRO A 169 1.06 23.77 7.54
CA PRO A 169 1.93 24.57 6.70
C PRO A 169 3.17 23.72 6.42
N ILE A 170 3.47 23.50 5.15
CA ILE A 170 4.65 22.75 4.74
C ILE A 170 5.84 23.59 5.21
N SER A 171 6.46 23.15 6.31
CA SER A 171 7.69 23.73 6.83
C SER A 171 8.81 23.43 5.84
N VAL A 172 9.18 24.43 5.07
CA VAL A 172 10.36 24.40 4.20
C VAL A 172 11.49 25.20 4.80
N ILE A 173 12.71 24.90 4.40
CA ILE A 173 13.89 25.66 4.81
C ILE A 173 13.96 26.94 3.96
N ALA A 174 13.77 28.09 4.59
CA ALA A 174 13.72 29.40 3.91
C ALA A 174 15.08 30.11 3.85
N GLY A 175 16.04 29.70 4.67
CA GLY A 175 17.35 30.31 4.72
C GLY A 175 18.30 29.60 5.65
N ALA A 176 19.49 30.17 5.80
CA ALA A 176 20.52 29.71 6.71
C ALA A 176 21.28 30.90 7.30
N GLU A 177 22.06 30.64 8.32
CA GLU A 177 23.14 31.53 8.71
C GLU A 177 24.41 30.73 8.95
N TYR A 178 25.55 31.36 8.67
CA TYR A 178 26.85 30.74 8.80
C TYR A 178 27.85 31.66 9.49
N PHE A 179 28.80 31.04 10.19
CA PHE A 179 29.88 31.73 10.89
C PHE A 179 31.14 30.87 10.97
N PHE A 180 32.25 31.52 11.28
CA PHE A 180 33.55 30.88 11.45
C PHE A 180 34.06 31.12 12.87
N ASN A 181 34.48 30.05 13.54
CA ASN A 181 35.11 30.02 14.87
C ASN A 181 34.24 30.52 16.06
N THR A 182 33.55 31.65 15.94
CA THR A 182 32.78 32.29 17.03
C THR A 182 31.31 32.45 16.63
N ASP A 183 30.40 31.98 17.49
CA ASP A 183 28.95 32.19 17.35
C ASP A 183 28.55 33.49 18.05
N ASN A 184 28.02 34.46 17.29
CA ASN A 184 27.50 35.71 17.82
C ASN A 184 26.05 35.59 18.34
N GLY A 185 25.50 34.37 18.33
CA GLY A 185 24.13 34.08 18.74
C GLY A 185 23.18 33.92 17.56
N ILE A 186 22.02 33.30 17.85
CA ILE A 186 20.97 32.98 16.88
C ILE A 186 20.43 34.24 16.21
N GLY A 187 20.49 34.28 14.87
CA GLY A 187 20.01 35.39 14.04
C GLY A 187 21.02 36.52 13.83
N PHE A 188 22.24 36.41 14.36
CA PHE A 188 23.26 37.46 14.29
C PHE A 188 24.49 37.09 13.43
N ALA A 189 24.51 35.91 12.82
CA ALA A 189 25.58 35.49 11.92
C ALA A 189 25.31 35.95 10.47
N ASN A 190 26.17 35.53 9.53
CA ASN A 190 25.99 35.88 8.12
C ASN A 190 24.75 35.17 7.57
N GLN A 191 23.72 35.92 7.22
CA GLN A 191 22.43 35.40 6.76
C GLN A 191 22.47 35.03 5.26
N VAL A 192 21.79 33.94 4.92
CA VAL A 192 21.55 33.46 3.56
C VAL A 192 20.05 33.26 3.40
N THR A 193 19.47 33.85 2.35
CA THR A 193 18.08 33.62 1.96
C THR A 193 18.04 32.73 0.73
N PHE A 194 17.24 31.66 0.78
CA PHE A 194 17.09 30.77 -0.37
C PHE A 194 15.96 31.26 -1.27
N SER A 195 16.25 31.42 -2.57
CA SER A 195 15.26 31.86 -3.58
C SER A 195 14.23 30.78 -3.90
N SER A 196 14.56 29.52 -3.65
CA SER A 196 13.65 28.37 -3.78
C SER A 196 13.70 27.52 -2.51
N PRO A 197 12.91 27.87 -1.47
CA PRO A 197 12.79 27.07 -0.26
C PRO A 197 12.33 25.63 -0.55
N ALA A 198 12.92 24.65 0.13
CA ALA A 198 12.60 23.23 -0.05
C ALA A 198 12.58 22.49 1.30
N ALA A 199 11.88 21.36 1.38
CA ALA A 199 11.75 20.58 2.60
C ALA A 199 12.93 19.62 2.86
N ASP A 200 13.72 19.28 1.83
CA ASP A 200 14.69 18.19 1.86
C ASP A 200 16.15 18.64 2.07
N SER A 201 16.38 19.92 2.38
CA SER A 201 17.73 20.49 2.58
C SER A 201 18.66 20.42 1.35
N SER A 202 18.14 20.23 0.13
CA SER A 202 18.93 20.18 -1.10
C SER A 202 19.39 21.56 -1.62
N PHE A 203 19.86 22.43 -0.72
CA PHE A 203 20.32 23.78 -1.08
C PHE A 203 21.83 23.84 -1.32
N SER A 204 22.22 24.73 -2.24
CA SER A 204 23.63 25.14 -2.39
C SER A 204 23.69 26.67 -2.35
N PHE A 205 24.71 27.19 -1.66
CA PHE A 205 25.01 28.62 -1.65
C PHE A 205 26.52 28.82 -1.66
N LYS A 206 26.96 29.97 -2.17
CA LYS A 206 28.38 30.31 -2.27
C LYS A 206 28.77 31.24 -1.13
N ILE A 207 29.85 30.91 -0.42
CA ILE A 207 30.47 31.81 0.56
C ILE A 207 31.60 32.54 -0.15
N PRO A 208 31.55 33.88 -0.29
CA PRO A 208 32.65 34.63 -0.88
C PRO A 208 33.94 34.45 -0.07
N ILE A 209 35.07 34.28 -0.75
CA ILE A 209 36.36 33.97 -0.12
C ILE A 209 36.84 35.07 0.85
N ASP A 210 36.49 36.33 0.56
CA ASP A 210 36.77 37.50 1.40
C ASP A 210 35.96 37.51 2.71
N LYS A 211 34.93 36.66 2.82
CA LYS A 211 34.14 36.47 4.05
C LYS A 211 34.66 35.34 4.93
N ILE A 212 35.77 34.69 4.55
CA ILE A 212 36.42 33.65 5.34
C ILE A 212 37.61 34.30 6.07
N PRO A 213 37.52 34.54 7.40
CA PRO A 213 38.63 35.13 8.15
C PRO A 213 39.90 34.27 8.08
N ALA A 214 41.06 34.91 8.06
CA ALA A 214 42.34 34.22 8.13
C ALA A 214 42.42 33.32 9.38
N GLY A 215 42.87 32.07 9.20
CA GLY A 215 42.92 31.07 10.28
C GLY A 215 41.59 30.39 10.62
N SER A 216 40.51 30.65 9.87
CA SER A 216 39.24 29.92 10.03
C SER A 216 39.40 28.46 9.65
N ASN A 217 39.05 27.57 10.57
CA ASN A 217 39.22 26.12 10.40
C ASN A 217 37.90 25.34 10.47
N THR A 218 36.82 25.99 10.89
CA THR A 218 35.51 25.35 11.04
C THR A 218 34.42 26.29 10.54
N LEU A 219 33.65 25.80 9.57
CA LEU A 219 32.39 26.41 9.15
C LEU A 219 31.27 25.89 10.04
N TYR A 220 30.52 26.79 10.65
CA TYR A 220 29.28 26.48 11.36
C TYR A 220 28.11 26.98 10.54
N ILE A 221 27.02 26.21 10.51
CA ILE A 221 25.79 26.53 9.79
C ILE A 221 24.57 26.09 10.60
N ARG A 222 23.52 26.92 10.58
CA ARG A 222 22.17 26.50 10.99
C ARG A 222 21.14 27.03 9.99
N VAL A 223 20.07 26.30 9.82
CA VAL A 223 19.01 26.61 8.85
C VAL A 223 17.77 27.16 9.55
N LYS A 224 16.97 27.93 8.82
CA LYS A 224 15.78 28.61 9.32
C LYS A 224 14.52 28.08 8.64
N ASP A 225 13.53 27.72 9.44
CA ASP A 225 12.20 27.35 8.95
C ASP A 225 11.44 28.57 8.38
N SER A 226 10.65 28.30 7.33
CA SER A 226 9.76 29.24 6.67
C SER A 226 8.57 29.71 7.52
N VAL A 227 8.04 28.87 8.41
CA VAL A 227 6.78 29.10 9.12
C VAL A 227 7.00 29.82 10.45
N ASN A 228 7.66 29.16 11.39
CA ASN A 228 7.86 29.65 12.76
C ASN A 228 9.17 30.45 12.91
N LYS A 229 9.96 30.57 11.84
CA LYS A 229 11.25 31.27 11.82
C LYS A 229 12.27 30.71 12.83
N SER A 230 12.07 29.48 13.29
CA SER A 230 12.98 28.78 14.21
C SER A 230 14.22 28.32 13.48
N TRP A 231 15.30 28.21 14.25
CA TRP A 231 16.59 27.76 13.78
C TRP A 231 16.81 26.30 14.12
N SER A 232 17.46 25.57 13.23
CA SER A 232 17.98 24.24 13.54
C SER A 232 19.06 24.31 14.60
N ILE A 233 19.45 23.15 15.11
CA ILE A 233 20.74 23.02 15.79
C ILE A 233 21.87 23.44 14.83
N THR A 234 22.94 24.01 15.39
CA THR A 234 24.15 24.34 14.65
C THR A 234 24.87 23.06 14.23
N GLN A 235 25.01 22.87 12.92
CA GLN A 235 25.89 21.90 12.32
C GLN A 235 27.25 22.54 12.01
N TRP A 236 28.29 21.73 11.92
CA TRP A 236 29.62 22.22 11.61
C TRP A 236 30.34 21.30 10.67
N GLN A 237 31.12 21.90 9.77
CA GLN A 237 32.05 21.23 8.90
C GLN A 237 33.43 21.79 9.22
N LYS A 238 34.30 20.94 9.77
CA LYS A 238 35.71 21.25 9.87
C LYS A 238 36.35 20.86 8.54
N ASP A 239 36.68 21.84 7.72
CA ASP A 239 37.46 21.59 6.52
C ASP A 239 38.87 22.10 6.75
N SER A 240 39.85 21.20 6.63
CA SER A 240 41.26 21.52 6.79
C SER A 240 41.80 22.14 5.50
N VAL A 241 41.09 23.10 4.89
CA VAL A 241 41.62 23.80 3.71
C VAL A 241 42.68 24.79 4.17
N VAL A 242 43.89 24.63 3.66
CA VAL A 242 45.00 25.55 3.92
C VAL A 242 45.53 26.10 2.61
N THR A 243 45.97 27.35 2.63
CA THR A 243 46.59 27.99 1.48
C THR A 243 48.00 28.42 1.81
N SER A 244 48.90 28.45 0.82
CA SER A 244 50.22 29.04 1.04
C SER A 244 50.10 30.57 1.08
N VAL A 245 50.49 31.19 2.20
CA VAL A 245 50.39 32.67 2.37
C VAL A 245 51.64 33.41 1.91
N LYS A 246 52.75 32.69 1.76
CA LYS A 246 54.02 33.16 1.22
C LYS A 246 54.79 31.99 0.63
N SER A 247 55.80 32.29 -0.18
CA SER A 247 56.75 31.24 -0.58
C SER A 247 57.54 30.77 0.64
N GLY A 248 57.77 29.46 0.75
CA GLY A 248 58.47 28.93 1.91
C GLY A 248 58.49 27.41 2.02
N LYS A 249 59.02 26.93 3.15
CA LYS A 249 59.17 25.51 3.45
C LYS A 249 57.85 24.88 3.89
N TRP A 250 57.59 23.64 3.48
CA TRP A 250 56.40 22.88 3.89
C TRP A 250 56.37 22.67 5.40
N SER A 251 57.54 22.47 6.02
CA SER A 251 57.69 22.33 7.47
C SER A 251 57.41 23.59 8.27
N ASN A 252 57.40 24.77 7.65
CA ASN A 252 57.22 26.02 8.35
C ASN A 252 55.72 26.32 8.50
N PRO A 253 55.16 26.34 9.73
CA PRO A 253 53.74 26.61 9.92
C PRO A 253 53.32 27.96 9.33
N ALA A 254 54.20 28.98 9.35
CA ALA A 254 53.92 30.31 8.80
C ALA A 254 53.82 30.33 7.26
N THR A 255 54.16 29.25 6.56
CA THR A 255 53.88 29.08 5.12
C THR A 255 52.38 28.93 4.88
N TRP A 256 51.62 28.46 5.86
CA TRP A 256 50.22 28.03 5.73
C TRP A 256 49.26 29.01 6.41
N SER A 257 48.09 29.22 5.78
CA SER A 257 47.08 30.19 6.23
C SER A 257 46.49 29.94 7.63
N ASN A 258 46.72 28.76 8.20
CA ASN A 258 46.25 28.39 9.54
C ASN A 258 47.40 28.16 10.54
N ASN A 259 48.64 28.53 10.20
CA ASN A 259 49.82 28.29 11.02
C ASN A 259 50.00 26.83 11.45
N LYS A 260 49.62 25.86 10.59
CA LYS A 260 49.81 24.43 10.81
C LYS A 260 50.35 23.77 9.55
N ILE A 261 51.26 22.82 9.74
CA ILE A 261 51.76 21.98 8.65
C ILE A 261 50.60 21.09 8.16
N PRO A 262 50.38 20.94 6.84
CA PRO A 262 49.38 20.05 6.30
C PRO A 262 49.52 18.60 6.80
N ASP A 263 48.37 17.99 7.08
CA ASP A 263 48.22 16.59 7.47
C ASP A 263 47.37 15.79 6.46
N ALA A 264 47.16 14.49 6.70
CA ALA A 264 46.41 13.61 5.81
C ALA A 264 44.94 14.00 5.57
N ASN A 265 44.39 14.94 6.36
CA ASN A 265 43.04 15.47 6.18
C ASN A 265 43.02 16.87 5.55
N THR A 266 44.20 17.46 5.32
CA THR A 266 44.38 18.85 4.89
C THR A 266 44.28 19.00 3.37
N VAL A 267 43.34 19.83 2.89
CA VAL A 267 43.25 20.23 1.48
C VAL A 267 44.18 21.43 1.27
N VAL A 268 45.15 21.32 0.37
CA VAL A 268 46.15 22.37 0.14
C VAL A 268 45.88 23.09 -1.19
N LEU A 269 45.70 24.41 -1.13
CA LEU A 269 45.69 25.28 -2.31
C LEU A 269 46.98 26.11 -2.37
N LEU A 270 47.78 25.93 -3.41
CA LEU A 270 49.05 26.65 -3.56
C LEU A 270 48.84 27.98 -4.29
N TYR A 271 49.08 29.09 -3.59
CA TYR A 271 49.09 30.45 -4.14
C TYR A 271 50.51 30.98 -4.37
N HIS A 272 51.47 30.44 -3.61
CA HIS A 272 52.90 30.73 -3.65
C HIS A 272 53.70 29.44 -3.68
N ASN A 273 54.96 29.52 -4.12
CA ASN A 273 55.84 28.36 -4.28
C ASN A 273 56.16 27.73 -2.92
N VAL A 274 56.10 26.41 -2.83
CA VAL A 274 56.41 25.68 -1.59
C VAL A 274 57.49 24.64 -1.86
N ASP A 275 58.50 24.60 -0.97
CA ASP A 275 59.54 23.59 -0.98
C ASP A 275 59.26 22.55 0.11
N VAL A 276 59.09 21.29 -0.28
CA VAL A 276 58.86 20.15 0.62
C VAL A 276 60.19 19.68 1.18
N ASP A 277 60.48 20.08 2.41
CA ASP A 277 61.75 19.85 3.12
C ASP A 277 61.70 18.72 4.17
N ILE A 278 60.53 18.11 4.37
CA ILE A 278 60.30 17.03 5.35
C ILE A 278 60.04 15.69 4.68
N VAL A 279 60.48 14.60 5.33
CA VAL A 279 60.50 13.25 4.74
C VAL A 279 59.10 12.71 4.47
N ASN A 280 58.12 13.08 5.31
CA ASN A 280 56.76 12.57 5.26
C ASN A 280 55.73 13.71 5.16
N ALA A 281 55.92 14.63 4.21
CA ALA A 281 54.87 15.62 3.94
C ALA A 281 53.61 14.90 3.47
N VAL A 282 52.45 15.33 3.95
CA VAL A 282 51.18 14.69 3.64
C VAL A 282 50.07 15.72 3.52
N CYS A 283 49.17 15.52 2.57
CA CYS A 283 47.93 16.28 2.43
C CYS A 283 46.81 15.39 1.89
N LYS A 284 45.56 15.80 2.08
CA LYS A 284 44.39 15.18 1.45
C LYS A 284 44.33 15.45 -0.04
N SER A 285 44.59 16.70 -0.44
CA SER A 285 44.72 17.09 -1.85
C SER A 285 45.68 18.26 -1.98
N LEU A 286 46.28 18.40 -3.16
CA LEU A 286 47.16 19.51 -3.51
C LEU A 286 46.72 20.10 -4.85
N THR A 287 46.36 21.38 -4.87
CA THR A 287 45.91 22.06 -6.09
C THR A 287 46.65 23.39 -6.26
N PRO A 288 47.39 23.61 -7.36
CA PRO A 288 47.93 24.93 -7.67
C PRO A 288 46.79 25.87 -8.10
N TYR A 289 46.70 27.05 -7.46
CA TYR A 289 45.65 28.02 -7.75
C TYR A 289 45.98 28.90 -8.97
N ARG A 290 47.26 29.01 -9.34
CA ARG A 290 47.73 29.75 -10.53
C ARG A 290 48.73 28.91 -11.32
N ASN A 291 48.78 29.11 -12.64
CA ASN A 291 49.62 28.35 -13.57
C ASN A 291 51.14 28.42 -13.29
N ASN A 292 51.61 29.39 -12.48
CA ASN A 292 53.03 29.63 -12.21
C ASN A 292 53.45 29.27 -10.77
N VAL A 293 52.62 28.52 -10.03
CA VAL A 293 52.93 28.10 -8.66
C VAL A 293 53.51 26.69 -8.66
N THR A 294 54.69 26.53 -8.08
CA THR A 294 55.37 25.24 -8.00
C THR A 294 55.38 24.66 -6.59
N CYS A 295 55.29 23.34 -6.51
CA CYS A 295 55.56 22.57 -5.29
C CYS A 295 56.82 21.74 -5.55
N ASN A 296 57.97 22.19 -5.07
CA ASN A 296 59.23 21.51 -5.29
C ASN A 296 59.44 20.50 -4.16
N VAL A 297 59.82 19.26 -4.48
CA VAL A 297 60.15 18.26 -3.45
C VAL A 297 61.67 18.15 -3.36
N GLU A 298 62.23 18.48 -2.18
CA GLU A 298 63.68 18.39 -1.97
C GLU A 298 64.17 16.93 -2.10
N ALA A 299 65.44 16.76 -2.48
CA ALA A 299 66.02 15.43 -2.68
C ALA A 299 65.89 14.55 -1.41
N GLY A 300 65.41 13.31 -1.57
CA GLY A 300 65.19 12.38 -0.46
C GLY A 300 63.95 12.67 0.39
N LYS A 301 63.06 13.58 -0.04
CA LYS A 301 61.76 13.86 0.59
C LYS A 301 60.62 13.31 -0.24
N ALA A 302 59.44 13.15 0.38
CA ALA A 302 58.23 12.70 -0.27
C ALA A 302 57.02 13.55 0.15
N LEU A 303 56.14 13.82 -0.81
CA LEU A 303 54.81 14.38 -0.57
C LEU A 303 53.75 13.33 -0.90
N ASN A 304 53.03 12.89 0.13
CA ASN A 304 51.96 11.91 0.01
C ASN A 304 50.60 12.61 -0.07
N ILE A 305 49.85 12.36 -1.14
CA ILE A 305 48.50 12.89 -1.32
C ILE A 305 47.50 11.75 -1.11
N THR A 306 46.71 11.81 -0.04
CA THR A 306 45.88 10.69 0.44
C THR A 306 44.48 10.62 -0.18
N GLY A 307 43.97 11.72 -0.74
CA GLY A 307 42.71 11.77 -1.48
C GLY A 307 42.88 11.29 -2.92
N ARG A 308 41.83 10.68 -3.49
CA ARG A 308 41.81 10.35 -4.93
C ARG A 308 41.90 11.65 -5.74
N LYS A 309 42.81 11.67 -6.72
CA LYS A 309 42.94 12.74 -7.72
C LYS A 309 41.63 13.00 -8.44
#